data_AF-A0A7V3UW63-F1
#
_entry.id   AF-A0A7V3UW63-F1
#
_cell.length_a   1.000
_cell.length_b   1.000
_cell.length_c   1.000
_cell.angle_alpha   90.00
_cell.angle_beta   90.00
_cell.angle_gamma   90.00
#
_symmetry.space_group_name_H-M   'P 1'
#
loop_
_entity.id
_entity.type
_entity.pdbx_description
1 polymer ?
#
loop_
_entity_poly.entity_id
_entity_poly.type
_entity_poly.pdbx_seq_one_letter_code
_entity_poly.pdbx_strand_id
1 'polypeptide(L)'
;MRFLNSAIIKLVELFPKSFIYLFASRYIAGEKLEDAVKLVRDLNSRNILATMDVLGEDTTNVEEANAAVEEALRVLDTINAEKLKSTLSIKLTQIGLKLSYDLCLQNMKRILNKAKELNNYIEIDMEDSSCTVDT
;
A
#
# COMPACT_ATOMS: atom_id res chain seq x y z
N MET A 1 1.07 -12.14 -29.48
CA MET A 1 0.62 -11.47 -28.23
C MET A 1 1.40 -11.94 -27.01
N ARG A 2 1.22 -13.18 -26.49
CA ARG A 2 1.95 -13.67 -25.29
C ARG A 2 3.48 -13.64 -25.37
N PHE A 3 4.05 -14.02 -26.52
CA PHE A 3 5.51 -14.07 -26.69
C PHE A 3 6.16 -12.68 -26.70
N LEU A 4 5.51 -11.70 -27.34
CA LEU A 4 5.97 -10.32 -27.37
C LEU A 4 5.90 -9.68 -25.97
N ASN A 5 4.79 -9.89 -25.26
CA ASN A 5 4.63 -9.40 -23.88
C ASN A 5 5.70 -9.99 -22.95
N SER A 6 5.98 -11.29 -23.03
CA SER A 6 7.01 -11.93 -22.21
C SER A 6 8.42 -11.42 -22.53
N ALA A 7 8.73 -11.15 -23.80
CA ALA A 7 10.01 -10.56 -24.19
C ALA A 7 10.16 -9.13 -23.67
N ILE A 8 9.10 -8.33 -23.68
CA ILE A 8 9.09 -6.96 -23.14
C ILE A 8 9.30 -6.98 -21.61
N ILE A 9 8.62 -7.87 -20.88
CA ILE A 9 8.77 -7.98 -19.41
C ILE A 9 10.22 -8.30 -19.03
N LYS A 10 10.82 -9.30 -19.68
CA LYS A 10 12.23 -9.66 -19.44
C LYS A 10 13.20 -8.53 -19.76
N LEU A 11 12.90 -7.70 -20.77
CA LEU A 11 13.72 -6.54 -21.10
C LEU A 11 13.61 -5.47 -20.01
N VAL A 12 12.41 -5.25 -19.45
CA VAL A 12 12.21 -4.29 -18.36
C VAL A 12 12.97 -4.71 -17.10
N GLU A 13 12.99 -6.01 -16.78
CA GLU A 13 13.74 -6.57 -15.65
C GLU A 13 15.26 -6.37 -15.77
N LEU A 14 15.79 -6.14 -16.98
CA LEU A 14 17.21 -5.87 -17.22
C LEU A 14 17.58 -4.40 -17.00
N PHE A 15 16.62 -3.48 -16.88
CA PHE A 15 16.93 -2.07 -16.65
C PHE A 15 17.41 -1.82 -15.21
N PRO A 16 18.39 -0.92 -15.01
CA PRO A 16 18.79 -0.49 -13.67
C PRO A 16 17.60 0.10 -12.90
N LYS A 17 17.49 -0.18 -11.60
CA LYS A 17 16.44 0.39 -10.73
C LYS A 17 16.36 1.92 -10.82
N SER A 18 17.51 2.59 -10.94
CA SER A 18 17.58 4.05 -11.10
C SER A 18 16.92 4.55 -12.38
N PHE A 19 17.01 3.77 -13.47
CA PHE A 19 16.35 4.09 -14.72
C PHE A 19 14.83 3.92 -14.61
N ILE A 20 14.37 2.83 -14.00
CA ILE A 20 12.93 2.60 -13.75
C ILE A 20 12.37 3.71 -12.84
N TYR A 21 13.11 4.07 -11.79
CA TYR A 21 12.72 5.12 -10.85
C TYR A 21 12.56 6.49 -11.52
N LEU A 22 13.33 6.81 -12.56
CA LEU A 22 13.18 8.06 -13.31
C LEU A 22 11.75 8.23 -13.85
N PHE A 23 11.12 7.14 -14.30
CA PHE A 23 9.75 7.16 -14.81
C PHE A 23 8.71 7.01 -13.69
N ALA A 24 8.99 6.17 -12.68
CA ALA A 24 8.07 5.90 -11.59
C ALA A 24 7.94 7.07 -10.58
N SER A 25 8.99 7.88 -10.41
CA SER A 25 9.07 8.97 -9.42
C SER A 25 7.99 10.04 -9.55
N ARG A 26 7.35 10.17 -10.72
CA ARG A 26 6.19 11.05 -10.89
C ARG A 26 4.92 10.53 -10.19
N TYR A 27 4.84 9.22 -9.96
CA TYR A 27 3.64 8.53 -9.49
C TYR A 27 3.79 7.94 -8.07
N ILE A 28 5.02 7.89 -7.54
CA ILE A 28 5.32 7.35 -6.22
C ILE A 28 5.94 8.47 -5.38
N ALA A 29 5.48 8.64 -4.15
CA ALA A 29 5.97 9.70 -3.27
C ALA A 29 7.46 9.56 -2.91
N GLY A 30 7.94 8.32 -2.81
CA GLY A 30 9.31 7.94 -2.52
C GLY A 30 9.37 6.51 -1.98
N GLU A 31 10.58 6.04 -1.64
CA GLU A 31 10.79 4.70 -1.08
C GLU A 31 10.56 4.65 0.43
N LYS A 32 10.60 5.80 1.10
CA LYS A 32 10.50 5.89 2.56
C LYS A 32 9.23 6.59 3.00
N LEU A 33 8.77 6.23 4.18
CA LEU A 33 7.60 6.87 4.80
C LEU A 33 7.79 8.40 4.93
N GLU A 34 9.00 8.86 5.23
CA GLU A 34 9.28 10.29 5.37
C GLU A 34 9.11 11.06 4.05
N ASP A 35 9.28 10.41 2.90
CA ASP A 35 9.06 11.03 1.60
C ASP A 35 7.56 11.22 1.34
N ALA A 36 6.76 10.21 1.69
CA ALA A 36 5.30 10.31 1.64
C ALA A 36 4.76 11.39 2.61
N VAL A 37 5.30 11.48 3.83
CA VAL A 37 4.95 12.56 4.79
C VAL A 37 5.22 13.94 4.21
N LYS A 38 6.39 14.16 3.59
CA LYS A 38 6.73 15.46 2.97
C LYS A 38 5.75 15.81 1.86
N LEU A 39 5.43 14.86 0.98
CA LEU A 39 4.50 15.07 -0.13
C LEU A 39 3.09 15.37 0.37
N VAL A 40 2.58 14.56 1.31
CA VAL A 40 1.24 14.76 1.87
C VAL A 40 1.13 16.11 2.58
N ARG A 41 2.19 16.54 3.30
CA ARG A 41 2.23 17.86 3.94
C ARG A 41 2.15 18.98 2.90
N ASP A 42 2.87 18.89 1.78
CA ASP A 42 2.76 19.85 0.67
C ASP A 42 1.34 19.90 0.11
N LEU A 43 0.75 18.74 -0.19
CA LEU A 43 -0.63 18.64 -0.67
C LEU A 43 -1.64 19.25 0.33
N ASN A 44 -1.50 18.94 1.62
CA ASN A 44 -2.37 19.46 2.66
C ASN A 44 -2.24 20.99 2.82
N SER A 45 -1.05 21.56 2.64
CA SER A 45 -0.84 23.02 2.64
C SER A 45 -1.62 23.73 1.54
N ARG A 46 -1.95 22.99 0.48
CA ARG A 46 -2.74 23.43 -0.68
C ARG A 46 -4.21 23.02 -0.57
N ASN A 47 -4.65 22.57 0.61
CA ASN A 47 -6.00 22.04 0.89
C ASN A 47 -6.39 20.80 0.07
N ILE A 48 -5.41 20.03 -0.39
CA ILE A 48 -5.63 18.74 -1.06
C ILE A 48 -5.52 17.63 -0.01
N LEU A 49 -6.55 16.79 0.09
CA LEU A 49 -6.55 15.59 0.91
C LEU A 49 -5.80 14.47 0.18
N ALA A 50 -5.21 13.55 0.94
CA ALA A 50 -4.49 12.42 0.38
C ALA A 50 -5.00 11.08 0.95
N THR A 51 -4.67 10.00 0.26
CA THR A 51 -4.68 8.65 0.82
C THR A 51 -3.28 8.09 0.62
N MET A 52 -2.72 7.45 1.64
CA MET A 52 -1.41 6.80 1.56
C MET A 52 -1.62 5.33 1.20
N ASP A 53 -0.79 4.80 0.33
CA ASP A 53 -0.76 3.39 -0.07
C ASP A 53 0.68 2.88 0.05
N VAL A 54 0.88 1.83 0.85
CA VAL A 54 2.18 1.19 0.99
C VAL A 54 2.28 0.13 -0.09
N LEU A 55 3.08 0.42 -1.11
CA LEU A 55 3.19 -0.46 -2.28
C LEU A 55 3.60 -1.88 -1.90
N GLY A 56 2.76 -2.84 -2.30
CA GLY A 56 2.96 -4.27 -2.19
C GLY A 56 1.63 -4.98 -2.43
N GLU A 57 1.68 -6.21 -2.93
CA GLU A 57 0.52 -7.04 -3.22
C GLU A 57 0.95 -8.52 -3.22
N ASP A 58 -0.01 -9.44 -3.17
CA ASP A 58 0.22 -10.88 -3.32
C ASP A 58 1.31 -11.45 -2.39
N THR A 59 1.21 -11.21 -1.09
CA THR A 59 2.14 -11.79 -0.12
C THR A 59 2.10 -13.32 -0.15
N THR A 60 3.28 -13.93 -0.07
CA THR A 60 3.46 -15.37 -0.33
C THR A 60 3.55 -16.21 0.94
N ASN A 61 3.73 -15.55 2.08
CA ASN A 61 3.84 -16.18 3.39
C ASN A 61 3.25 -15.28 4.50
N VAL A 62 3.06 -15.89 5.67
CA VAL A 62 2.41 -15.26 6.83
C VAL A 62 3.28 -14.13 7.39
N GLU A 63 4.60 -14.28 7.33
CA GLU A 63 5.57 -13.30 7.81
C GLU A 63 5.49 -11.99 7.00
N GLU A 64 5.43 -12.08 5.68
CA GLU A 64 5.23 -10.94 4.76
C GLU A 64 3.90 -10.24 5.02
N ALA A 65 2.81 -11.02 5.14
CA ALA A 65 1.48 -10.46 5.44
C ALA A 65 1.47 -9.71 6.78
N ASN A 66 2.11 -10.26 7.81
CA ASN A 66 2.23 -9.60 9.11
C ASN A 66 3.12 -8.35 9.04
N ALA A 67 4.20 -8.37 8.27
CA ALA A 67 5.05 -7.20 8.07
C ALA A 67 4.30 -6.06 7.37
N ALA A 68 3.45 -6.37 6.38
CA ALA A 68 2.59 -5.38 5.74
C ALA A 68 1.60 -4.74 6.74
N VAL A 69 1.06 -5.52 7.68
CA VAL A 69 0.23 -4.98 8.77
C VAL A 69 1.03 -4.03 9.66
N GLU A 70 2.25 -4.37 10.05
CA GLU A 70 3.08 -3.48 10.87
C GLU A 70 3.38 -2.14 10.16
N GLU A 71 3.65 -2.19 8.85
CA GLU A 71 3.84 -0.96 8.06
C GLU A 71 2.55 -0.14 7.96
N ALA A 72 1.39 -0.79 7.77
CA ALA A 72 0.10 -0.11 7.80
C ALA A 72 -0.16 0.60 9.15
N LEU A 73 0.12 -0.07 10.27
CA LEU A 73 0.00 0.51 11.61
C LEU A 73 0.96 1.70 11.79
N ARG A 74 2.20 1.58 11.32
CA ARG A 74 3.20 2.66 11.35
C ARG A 74 2.76 3.87 10.54
N VAL A 75 2.14 3.67 9.38
CA VAL A 75 1.59 4.75 8.55
C VAL A 75 0.47 5.46 9.30
N LEU A 76 -0.48 4.73 9.91
CA LEU A 76 -1.56 5.32 10.70
C LEU A 76 -1.04 6.16 11.87
N ASP A 77 -0.09 5.61 12.64
CA ASP A 77 0.55 6.32 13.75
C ASP A 77 1.26 7.59 13.26
N THR A 78 1.91 7.53 12.10
CA THR A 78 2.60 8.67 11.48
C THR A 78 1.62 9.73 10.99
N ILE A 79 0.54 9.35 10.31
CA ILE A 79 -0.52 10.27 9.87
C ILE A 79 -1.05 11.06 11.08
N ASN A 80 -1.34 10.38 12.19
CA ASN A 80 -1.83 11.02 13.40
C ASN A 80 -0.77 11.92 14.06
N ALA A 81 0.46 11.42 14.24
CA ALA A 81 1.55 12.17 14.88
C ALA A 81 1.90 13.47 14.13
N GLU A 82 1.92 13.39 12.80
CA GLU A 82 2.24 14.52 11.90
C GLU A 82 1.01 15.37 11.57
N LYS A 83 -0.18 15.00 12.08
CA LYS A 83 -1.47 15.66 11.85
C LYS A 83 -1.80 15.83 10.36
N LEU A 84 -1.48 14.82 9.56
CA LEU A 84 -1.74 14.82 8.13
C LEU A 84 -3.23 14.64 7.88
N LYS A 85 -3.78 15.40 6.93
CA LYS A 85 -5.11 15.17 6.37
C LYS A 85 -5.02 14.06 5.32
N SER A 86 -4.82 12.83 5.81
CA SER A 86 -4.68 11.65 4.98
C SER A 86 -5.38 10.43 5.58
N THR A 87 -5.84 9.55 4.70
CA THR A 87 -6.30 8.20 5.02
C THR A 87 -5.24 7.17 4.61
N LEU A 88 -5.54 5.89 4.82
CA LEU A 88 -4.73 4.75 4.39
C LEU A 88 -5.58 3.84 3.48
N SER A 89 -5.03 3.44 2.32
CA SER A 89 -5.58 2.35 1.52
C SER A 89 -4.85 1.04 1.81
N ILE A 90 -5.57 -0.08 1.71
CA ILE A 90 -5.07 -1.44 1.92
C ILE A 90 -5.61 -2.37 0.83
N LYS A 91 -4.72 -3.20 0.28
CA LYS A 91 -5.06 -4.37 -0.53
C LYS A 91 -5.13 -5.61 0.37
N LEU A 92 -6.21 -6.39 0.27
CA LEU A 92 -6.40 -7.55 1.14
C LEU A 92 -5.42 -8.68 0.80
N THR A 93 -5.02 -8.82 -0.47
CA THR A 93 -3.99 -9.80 -0.86
C THR A 93 -2.64 -9.51 -0.19
N GLN A 94 -2.31 -8.25 0.05
CA GLN A 94 -1.09 -7.84 0.74
C GLN A 94 -1.08 -8.31 2.20
N ILE A 95 -2.24 -8.37 2.86
CA ILE A 95 -2.38 -8.78 4.27
C ILE A 95 -2.85 -10.23 4.45
N GLY A 96 -2.80 -11.03 3.38
CA GLY A 96 -2.92 -12.49 3.45
C GLY A 96 -4.22 -13.08 2.90
N LEU A 97 -5.03 -12.34 2.14
CA LEU A 97 -6.29 -12.87 1.58
C LEU A 97 -6.08 -14.16 0.76
N LYS A 98 -5.05 -14.20 -0.09
CA LYS A 98 -4.71 -15.38 -0.90
C LYS A 98 -4.06 -16.52 -0.11
N LEU A 99 -3.67 -16.29 1.14
CA LEU A 99 -3.10 -17.30 2.04
C LEU A 99 -4.18 -17.95 2.91
N SER A 100 -5.01 -17.13 3.54
CA SER A 100 -6.11 -17.57 4.40
C SER A 100 -7.03 -16.39 4.70
N TYR A 101 -8.33 -16.59 4.48
CA TYR A 101 -9.35 -15.62 4.84
C TYR A 101 -9.29 -15.24 6.33
N ASP A 102 -9.11 -16.21 7.22
CA ASP A 102 -9.04 -15.97 8.67
C ASP A 102 -7.80 -15.13 9.05
N LEU A 103 -6.67 -15.36 8.39
CA LEU A 103 -5.46 -14.55 8.58
C LEU A 103 -5.72 -13.11 8.13
N CYS A 104 -6.25 -12.93 6.93
CA CYS A 104 -6.60 -11.63 6.38
C CYS A 104 -7.57 -10.88 7.31
N LEU A 105 -8.62 -11.56 7.79
CA LEU A 105 -9.61 -10.98 8.70
C LEU A 105 -8.98 -10.55 10.04
N GLN A 106 -8.10 -11.38 10.62
CA GLN A 106 -7.37 -11.03 11.85
C GLN A 106 -6.48 -9.81 11.63
N ASN A 107 -5.73 -9.78 10.53
CA ASN A 107 -4.87 -8.68 10.14
C ASN A 107 -5.66 -7.38 9.91
N MET A 108 -6.76 -7.45 9.16
CA MET A 108 -7.64 -6.32 8.91
C MET A 108 -8.23 -5.76 10.20
N LYS A 109 -8.65 -6.62 11.15
CA LYS A 109 -9.13 -6.19 12.47
C LYS A 109 -8.08 -5.38 13.24
N ARG A 110 -6.80 -5.78 13.17
CA ARG A 110 -5.71 -5.03 13.83
C ARG A 110 -5.58 -3.62 13.26
N ILE A 111 -5.60 -3.50 11.93
CA ILE A 111 -5.54 -2.20 11.23
C ILE A 111 -6.77 -1.35 11.56
N LEU A 112 -7.98 -1.91 11.47
CA LEU A 112 -9.22 -1.18 11.76
C LEU A 112 -9.32 -0.72 13.23
N ASN A 113 -8.85 -1.52 14.18
CA ASN A 113 -8.81 -1.13 15.59
C ASN A 113 -7.91 0.10 15.78
N LYS A 114 -6.71 0.09 15.20
CA LYS A 114 -5.80 1.24 15.23
C LYS A 114 -6.40 2.47 14.53
N ALA A 115 -7.00 2.29 13.35
CA ALA A 115 -7.63 3.38 12.62
C ALA A 115 -8.76 4.02 13.45
N LYS A 116 -9.58 3.19 14.13
CA LYS A 116 -10.64 3.65 15.03
C LYS A 116 -10.08 4.43 16.23
N GLU A 117 -9.01 3.95 16.87
CA GLU A 117 -8.34 4.65 17.97
C GLU A 117 -7.86 6.05 17.57
N LEU A 118 -7.40 6.19 16.32
CA LEU A 118 -6.87 7.43 15.76
C LEU A 118 -7.90 8.27 15.00
N ASN A 119 -9.18 7.86 15.00
CA ASN A 119 -10.26 8.49 14.23
C ASN A 119 -9.91 8.68 12.73
N ASN A 120 -9.29 7.65 12.14
CA ASN A 120 -8.93 7.57 10.72
C ASN A 120 -9.83 6.55 9.98
N TYR A 121 -9.84 6.64 8.64
CA TYR A 121 -10.59 5.78 7.74
C TYR A 121 -9.63 4.92 6.93
N ILE A 122 -10.06 3.68 6.66
CA ILE A 122 -9.37 2.76 5.77
C ILE A 122 -10.18 2.59 4.50
N GLU A 123 -9.52 2.72 3.36
CA GLU A 123 -10.05 2.33 2.06
C GLU A 123 -9.55 0.91 1.75
N ILE A 124 -10.47 0.01 1.40
CA ILE A 124 -10.11 -1.34 0.94
C ILE A 124 -10.13 -1.29 -0.58
N ASP A 125 -8.95 -1.44 -1.19
CA ASP A 125 -8.82 -1.45 -2.63
C ASP A 125 -9.50 -2.70 -3.19
N MET A 126 -10.36 -2.53 -4.20
CA MET A 126 -10.88 -3.65 -4.96
C MET A 126 -9.80 -4.13 -5.94
N GLU A 127 -9.43 -5.40 -5.81
CA GLU A 127 -8.36 -6.03 -6.61
C GLU A 127 -8.95 -6.79 -7.81
N ASP A 128 -8.23 -7.81 -8.31
CA ASP A 128 -8.71 -8.60 -9.44
C ASP A 128 -9.96 -9.44 -9.09
N SER A 129 -10.68 -9.90 -10.12
CA SER A 129 -11.96 -10.60 -9.98
C SER A 129 -11.93 -11.86 -9.11
N SER A 130 -10.75 -12.46 -8.89
CA SER A 130 -10.61 -13.64 -8.02
C SER A 130 -10.80 -13.31 -6.54
N CYS A 131 -10.69 -12.03 -6.14
CA CYS A 131 -10.78 -11.58 -4.74
C CYS A 131 -12.10 -10.87 -4.41
N THR A 132 -12.91 -10.50 -5.41
CA THR A 132 -14.10 -9.64 -5.22
C THR A 132 -15.18 -10.24 -4.30
N VAL A 133 -15.32 -11.56 -4.23
CA VAL A 133 -16.34 -12.20 -3.36
C VAL A 133 -15.95 -12.16 -1.88
N ASP A 134 -14.66 -12.30 -1.60
CA ASP A 134 -14.13 -12.34 -0.25
C ASP A 134 -13.86 -10.94 0.33
N THR A 135 -13.73 -9.94 -0.55
CA THR A 135 -13.54 -8.52 -0.21
C THR A 135 -14.84 -7.89 0.26
#